data_AF-A0A166RW44-F1
#
_entry.id   AF-A0A166RW44-F1
#
_cell.length_a   1.000
_cell.length_b   1.000
_cell.length_c   1.000
_cell.angle_alpha   90.00
_cell.angle_beta   90.00
_cell.angle_gamma   90.00
#
_symmetry.space_group_name_H-M   'P 1'
#
loop_
_entity.id
_entity.type
_entity.pdbx_description
1 polymer ?
#
loop_
_entity_poly.entity_id
_entity_poly.type
_entity_poly.pdbx_seq_one_letter_code
_entity_poly.pdbx_strand_id
1 'polypeptide(L)'
;MFPQGLSTALVLAFLGALAFRVSANVRPQCDEEYLIHPGETCASITAWDGITSAQIEALNPGVNCSVSLAPLVGHYFCLSSYAAACTHEVTAVKSDTCSSLATTWQTTVAELGLLNDQLDSACDNVVVGGQYCVSTDECFYGNNDPCCTPEGGPECP
;
A
#
# COMPACT_ATOMS: atom_id res chain seq x y z
N MET A 1 -21.10 66.79 6.05
CA MET A 1 -20.41 65.79 5.22
C MET A 1 -19.56 64.91 6.13
N PHE A 2 -20.09 63.75 6.52
CA PHE A 2 -19.36 62.60 7.05
C PHE A 2 -20.19 61.38 6.64
N PRO A 3 -19.70 60.47 5.78
CA PRO A 3 -20.51 59.37 5.30
C PRO A 3 -20.62 58.27 6.36
N GLN A 4 -21.83 57.77 6.54
CA GLN A 4 -22.13 56.52 7.23
C GLN A 4 -21.93 55.38 6.23
N GLY A 5 -21.00 54.48 6.53
CA GLY A 5 -20.69 53.29 5.74
C GLY A 5 -20.81 52.04 6.61
N LEU A 6 -21.86 51.28 6.34
CA LEU A 6 -22.14 49.93 6.83
C LEU A 6 -21.01 48.97 6.42
N SER A 7 -20.64 48.02 7.29
CA SER A 7 -20.69 46.57 6.97
C SER A 7 -19.71 45.76 7.82
N THR A 8 -20.28 44.91 8.65
CA THR A 8 -19.67 43.76 9.29
C THR A 8 -19.05 42.82 8.25
N ALA A 9 -17.77 42.50 8.41
CA ALA A 9 -17.24 41.22 7.96
C ALA A 9 -16.18 40.78 8.95
N LEU A 10 -16.62 39.97 9.91
CA LEU A 10 -15.76 39.06 10.65
C LEU A 10 -15.06 38.21 9.59
N VAL A 11 -13.79 38.51 9.32
CA VAL A 11 -12.94 37.61 8.54
C VAL A 11 -12.70 36.40 9.44
N LEU A 12 -13.63 35.44 9.41
CA LEU A 12 -13.32 34.07 9.76
C LEU A 12 -12.27 33.64 8.75
N ALA A 13 -11.01 33.83 9.11
CA ALA A 13 -9.94 33.06 8.53
C ALA A 13 -10.29 31.61 8.85
N PHE A 14 -11.01 30.96 7.93
CA PHE A 14 -10.92 29.52 7.79
C PHE A 14 -9.43 29.28 7.56
N LEU A 15 -8.73 28.96 8.64
CA LEU A 15 -7.58 28.06 8.62
C LEU A 15 -8.10 26.83 7.88
N GLY A 16 -8.03 26.88 6.54
CA GLY A 16 -8.22 25.72 5.71
C GLY A 16 -7.14 24.77 6.17
N ALA A 17 -7.53 23.81 7.02
CA ALA A 17 -6.70 22.68 7.30
C ALA A 17 -6.42 22.07 5.93
N LEU A 18 -5.18 22.24 5.45
CA LEU A 18 -4.63 21.36 4.44
C LEU A 18 -4.66 19.98 5.07
N ALA A 19 -5.79 19.29 4.91
CA ALA A 19 -5.88 17.88 5.21
C ALA A 19 -4.99 17.21 4.17
N PHE A 20 -3.73 17.00 4.53
CA PHE A 20 -2.84 16.14 3.79
C PHE A 20 -3.51 14.76 3.78
N ARG A 21 -4.09 14.41 2.63
CA ARG A 21 -4.64 13.08 2.40
C ARG A 21 -3.45 12.15 2.35
N VAL A 22 -3.29 11.31 3.37
CA VAL A 22 -2.47 10.11 3.24
C VAL A 22 -3.26 9.19 2.32
N SER A 23 -2.69 8.77 1.19
CA SER A 23 -3.31 7.76 0.32
C SER A 23 -2.67 6.42 0.58
N ALA A 24 -3.37 5.35 0.19
CA ALA A 24 -2.79 4.03 0.24
C ALA A 24 -1.58 3.92 -0.68
N ASN A 25 -0.60 3.16 -0.22
CA ASN A 25 0.47 2.65 -1.05
C ASN A 25 0.53 1.14 -0.80
N VAL A 26 0.17 0.31 -1.78
CA VAL A 26 0.19 -1.13 -1.59
C VAL A 26 1.64 -1.59 -1.50
N ARG A 27 1.96 -2.31 -0.42
CA ARG A 27 3.27 -2.90 -0.19
C ARG A 27 3.60 -3.90 -1.29
N PRO A 28 4.71 -3.72 -2.03
CA PRO A 28 5.19 -4.75 -2.94
C PRO A 28 5.44 -6.05 -2.19
N GLN A 29 4.82 -7.13 -2.64
CA GLN A 29 5.08 -8.48 -2.16
C GLN A 29 6.12 -9.13 -3.05
N CYS A 30 6.93 -10.02 -2.46
CA CYS A 30 7.80 -10.84 -3.28
C CYS A 30 6.96 -11.82 -4.10
N ASP A 31 7.18 -11.84 -5.41
CA ASP A 31 6.51 -12.74 -6.35
C ASP A 31 7.40 -13.94 -6.66
N GLU A 32 8.71 -13.70 -6.82
CA GLU A 32 9.69 -14.76 -7.07
C GLU A 32 10.78 -14.80 -5.99
N GLU A 33 10.74 -15.86 -5.19
CA GLU A 33 11.77 -16.17 -4.20
C GLU A 33 12.86 -17.10 -4.78
N TYR A 34 14.13 -16.79 -4.48
CA TYR A 34 15.29 -17.52 -4.97
C TYR A 34 16.24 -17.91 -3.85
N LEU A 35 16.55 -19.20 -3.71
CA LEU A 35 17.48 -19.70 -2.70
C LEU A 35 18.93 -19.50 -3.14
N ILE A 36 19.74 -18.79 -2.35
CA ILE A 36 21.15 -18.55 -2.68
C ILE A 36 21.97 -19.82 -2.48
N HIS A 37 22.71 -20.20 -3.51
CA HIS A 37 23.59 -21.36 -3.52
C HIS A 37 25.07 -21.00 -3.26
N PRO A 38 25.90 -21.97 -2.80
CA PRO A 38 27.32 -21.74 -2.59
C PRO A 38 28.05 -21.27 -3.86
N GLY A 39 28.86 -20.22 -3.73
CA GLY A 39 29.70 -19.70 -4.82
C GLY A 39 29.03 -18.68 -5.73
N GLU A 40 27.75 -18.37 -5.50
CA GLU A 40 27.04 -17.38 -6.29
C GLU A 40 27.40 -15.93 -5.93
N THR A 41 27.16 -15.06 -6.89
CA THR A 41 27.31 -13.61 -6.79
C THR A 41 26.07 -12.95 -7.40
N CYS A 42 25.81 -11.69 -7.08
CA CYS A 42 24.75 -10.98 -7.80
C CYS A 42 25.01 -10.95 -9.31
N ALA A 43 26.27 -10.88 -9.75
CA ALA A 43 26.62 -10.93 -11.17
C ALA A 43 26.21 -12.26 -11.83
N SER A 44 26.40 -13.40 -11.15
CA SER A 44 25.98 -14.69 -11.70
C SER A 44 24.46 -14.84 -11.74
N ILE A 45 23.74 -14.28 -10.75
CA ILE A 45 22.26 -14.32 -10.69
C ILE A 45 21.65 -13.43 -11.78
N THR A 46 22.05 -12.16 -11.83
CA THR A 46 21.58 -11.16 -12.81
C THR A 46 21.82 -11.58 -14.27
N ALA A 47 22.84 -12.40 -14.54
CA ALA A 47 23.15 -12.87 -15.89
C ALA A 47 22.07 -13.79 -16.49
N TRP A 48 21.32 -14.54 -15.68
CA TRP A 48 20.26 -15.42 -16.15
C TRP A 48 18.86 -14.89 -15.86
N ASP A 49 18.69 -14.14 -14.78
CA ASP A 49 17.38 -13.64 -14.33
C ASP A 49 16.92 -12.37 -15.08
N GLY A 50 17.87 -11.57 -15.58
CA GLY A 50 17.57 -10.38 -16.37
C GLY A 50 17.28 -9.11 -15.55
N ILE A 51 17.35 -9.16 -14.22
CA ILE A 51 17.39 -7.97 -13.35
C ILE A 51 18.82 -7.48 -13.15
N THR A 52 18.98 -6.26 -12.65
CA THR A 52 20.27 -5.66 -12.29
C THR A 52 20.60 -5.90 -10.81
N SER A 53 21.89 -5.78 -10.46
CA SER A 53 22.30 -5.85 -9.04
C SER A 53 21.62 -4.77 -8.19
N ALA A 54 21.39 -3.58 -8.74
CA ALA A 54 20.66 -2.51 -8.06
C ALA A 54 19.19 -2.89 -7.80
N GLN A 55 18.56 -3.65 -8.70
CA GLN A 55 17.21 -4.18 -8.47
C GLN A 55 17.21 -5.27 -7.39
N ILE A 56 18.21 -6.17 -7.35
CA ILE A 56 18.36 -7.14 -6.25
C ILE A 56 18.48 -6.40 -4.91
N GLU A 57 19.34 -5.38 -4.82
CA GLU A 57 19.52 -4.61 -3.58
C GLU A 57 18.25 -3.85 -3.17
N ALA A 58 17.48 -3.33 -4.14
CA ALA A 58 16.22 -2.65 -3.88
C ALA A 58 15.14 -3.60 -3.36
N LEU A 59 15.06 -4.82 -3.91
CA LEU A 59 14.11 -5.85 -3.50
C LEU A 59 14.49 -6.52 -2.19
N ASN A 60 15.77 -6.48 -1.80
CA ASN A 60 16.29 -7.19 -0.64
C ASN A 60 17.05 -6.23 0.30
N PRO A 61 16.34 -5.46 1.14
CA PRO A 61 16.98 -4.55 2.08
C PRO A 61 18.05 -5.24 2.93
N GLY A 62 19.28 -4.68 2.91
CA GLY A 62 20.43 -5.24 3.63
C GLY A 62 21.35 -6.12 2.78
N VAL A 63 20.96 -6.46 1.55
CA VAL A 63 21.86 -7.09 0.58
C VAL A 63 22.79 -6.04 -0.02
N ASN A 64 24.05 -6.43 -0.26
CA ASN A 64 25.05 -5.62 -0.95
C ASN A 64 25.73 -6.49 -2.01
N CYS A 65 25.46 -6.18 -3.27
CA CYS A 65 25.95 -6.90 -4.43
C CYS A 65 27.40 -6.57 -4.79
N SER A 66 28.01 -5.59 -4.12
CA SER A 66 29.45 -5.27 -4.26
C SER A 66 30.34 -6.16 -3.39
N VAL A 67 29.75 -7.02 -2.54
CA VAL A 67 30.47 -7.96 -1.67
C VAL A 67 30.02 -9.40 -1.91
N SER A 68 30.71 -10.36 -1.27
CA SER A 68 30.40 -11.78 -1.41
C SER A 68 29.03 -12.12 -0.81
N LEU A 69 28.25 -12.94 -1.52
CA LEU A 69 26.99 -13.52 -1.04
C LEU A 69 27.21 -14.75 -0.14
N ALA A 70 28.44 -15.19 0.10
CA ALA A 70 28.74 -16.35 0.93
C ALA A 70 28.04 -16.34 2.32
N PRO A 71 27.92 -15.21 3.05
CA PRO A 71 27.19 -15.16 4.31
C PRO A 71 25.68 -15.39 4.19
N LEU A 72 25.12 -15.22 2.99
CA LEU A 72 23.69 -15.32 2.71
C LEU A 72 23.31 -16.67 2.11
N VAL A 73 24.26 -17.56 1.83
CA VAL A 73 23.98 -18.92 1.34
C VAL A 73 22.94 -19.61 2.22
N GLY A 74 21.92 -20.20 1.58
CA GLY A 74 20.78 -20.81 2.26
C GLY A 74 19.66 -19.84 2.67
N HIS A 75 19.80 -18.54 2.41
CA HIS A 75 18.72 -17.55 2.53
C HIS A 75 18.05 -17.33 1.17
N TYR A 76 16.81 -16.84 1.20
CA TYR A 76 16.07 -16.48 -0.01
C TYR A 76 16.27 -15.00 -0.38
N PHE A 77 16.38 -14.75 -1.68
CA PHE A 77 16.23 -13.46 -2.32
C PHE A 77 14.85 -13.32 -2.90
N CYS A 78 14.40 -12.08 -2.99
CA CYS A 78 13.36 -11.67 -3.90
C CYS A 78 13.98 -11.24 -5.23
N LEU A 79 13.58 -11.86 -6.34
CA LEU A 79 14.03 -11.49 -7.69
C LEU A 79 12.99 -10.64 -8.42
N SER A 80 11.72 -10.77 -8.07
CA SER A 80 10.65 -9.93 -8.59
C SER A 80 9.60 -9.66 -7.51
N SER A 81 8.96 -8.49 -7.59
CA SER A 81 7.89 -8.11 -6.68
C SER A 81 6.67 -7.62 -7.44
N TYR A 82 5.49 -7.86 -6.87
CA TYR A 82 4.23 -7.36 -7.37
C TYR A 82 3.52 -6.55 -6.29
N ALA A 83 2.96 -5.40 -6.69
CA ALA A 83 2.03 -4.63 -5.86
C ALA A 83 0.68 -4.64 -6.57
N ALA A 84 -0.32 -5.26 -5.95
CA ALA A 84 -1.67 -5.26 -6.48
C ALA A 84 -2.20 -3.82 -6.54
N ALA A 85 -2.89 -3.51 -7.63
CA ALA A 85 -3.57 -2.22 -7.72
C ALA A 85 -4.68 -2.17 -6.67
N CYS A 86 -4.72 -1.09 -5.89
CA CYS A 86 -5.88 -0.84 -5.04
C CYS A 86 -7.10 -0.57 -5.90
N THR A 87 -8.17 -1.34 -5.70
CA THR A 87 -9.45 -1.17 -6.40
C THR A 87 -10.45 -0.42 -5.54
N HIS A 88 -10.29 -0.45 -4.21
CA HIS A 88 -11.16 0.25 -3.29
C HIS A 88 -10.43 0.90 -2.12
N GLU A 89 -10.54 2.23 -2.03
CA GLU A 89 -10.08 3.03 -0.89
C GLU A 89 -11.26 3.56 -0.06
N VAL A 90 -11.03 3.73 1.24
CA VAL A 90 -11.97 4.33 2.18
C VAL A 90 -11.35 5.50 2.92
N THR A 91 -12.16 6.51 3.24
CA THR A 91 -11.71 7.61 4.09
C THR A 91 -11.97 7.29 5.56
N ALA A 92 -10.90 7.23 6.36
CA ALA A 92 -11.01 6.95 7.78
C ALA A 92 -11.77 8.05 8.53
N VAL A 93 -12.70 7.66 9.40
CA VAL A 93 -13.44 8.55 10.30
C VAL A 93 -12.95 8.42 11.74
N LYS A 94 -13.47 9.27 12.64
CA LYS A 94 -12.99 9.40 14.04
C LYS A 94 -12.96 8.09 14.84
N SER A 95 -13.81 7.12 14.51
CA SER A 95 -13.90 5.83 15.21
C SER A 95 -13.11 4.71 14.54
N ASP A 96 -12.47 4.97 13.40
CA ASP A 96 -11.82 3.92 12.64
C ASP A 96 -10.48 3.52 13.26
N THR A 97 -10.26 2.22 13.26
CA THR A 97 -9.03 1.54 13.64
C THR A 97 -8.73 0.51 12.56
N CYS A 98 -7.52 -0.03 12.52
CA CYS A 98 -7.24 -1.13 11.60
C CYS A 98 -8.17 -2.32 11.83
N SER A 99 -8.51 -2.64 13.07
CA SER A 99 -9.42 -3.75 13.39
C SER A 99 -10.84 -3.51 12.90
N SER A 100 -11.38 -2.29 13.04
CA SER A 100 -12.72 -1.98 12.53
C SER A 100 -12.74 -1.97 11.00
N LEU A 101 -11.74 -1.37 10.36
CA LEU A 101 -11.62 -1.38 8.90
C LEU A 101 -11.50 -2.79 8.36
N ALA A 102 -10.61 -3.61 8.93
CA ALA A 102 -10.45 -5.01 8.54
C ALA A 102 -11.76 -5.79 8.67
N THR A 103 -12.47 -5.63 9.80
CA THR A 103 -13.76 -6.30 10.04
C THR A 103 -14.83 -5.85 9.05
N THR A 104 -14.99 -4.54 8.85
CA THR A 104 -16.02 -3.97 7.96
C THR A 104 -15.82 -4.41 6.51
N TRP A 105 -14.57 -4.48 6.06
CA TRP A 105 -14.23 -4.79 4.67
C TRP A 105 -13.84 -6.25 4.45
N GLN A 106 -14.13 -7.12 5.42
CA GLN A 106 -13.89 -8.56 5.37
C GLN A 106 -12.44 -8.94 5.00
N THR A 107 -11.48 -8.15 5.47
CA THR A 107 -10.05 -8.40 5.33
C THR A 107 -9.42 -8.64 6.72
N THR A 108 -8.10 -8.75 6.79
CA THR A 108 -7.37 -8.89 8.06
C THR A 108 -6.54 -7.64 8.34
N VAL A 109 -6.14 -7.42 9.60
CA VAL A 109 -5.23 -6.30 9.94
C VAL A 109 -3.87 -6.48 9.24
N ALA A 110 -3.40 -7.71 9.10
CA ALA A 110 -2.17 -8.01 8.39
C ALA A 110 -2.28 -7.64 6.90
N GLU A 111 -3.34 -8.09 6.24
CA GLU A 111 -3.64 -7.76 4.84
C GLU A 111 -3.83 -6.26 4.65
N LEU A 112 -4.55 -5.59 5.55
CA LEU A 112 -4.72 -4.14 5.52
C LEU A 112 -3.37 -3.41 5.60
N GLY A 113 -2.43 -3.90 6.41
CA GLY A 113 -1.06 -3.40 6.44
C GLY A 113 -0.30 -3.62 5.13
N LEU A 114 -0.52 -4.75 4.44
CA LEU A 114 0.07 -4.98 3.11
C LEU A 114 -0.55 -4.06 2.05
N LEU A 115 -1.83 -3.72 2.16
CA LEU A 115 -2.47 -2.78 1.22
C LEU A 115 -2.10 -1.31 1.49
N ASN A 116 -1.42 -1.03 2.60
CA ASN A 116 -1.18 0.32 3.09
C ASN A 116 0.18 0.44 3.79
N ASP A 117 1.26 0.61 3.02
CA ASP A 117 2.64 0.80 3.51
C ASP A 117 2.80 2.00 4.46
N GLN A 118 1.85 2.94 4.47
CA GLN A 118 1.81 4.02 5.45
C GLN A 118 1.45 3.55 6.86
N LEU A 119 0.83 2.37 7.01
CA LEU A 119 0.49 1.78 8.29
C LEU A 119 1.72 1.08 8.87
N ASP A 120 1.97 1.31 10.15
CA ASP A 120 3.06 0.62 10.83
C ASP A 120 2.62 -0.79 11.29
N SER A 121 3.57 -1.55 11.83
CA SER A 121 3.33 -2.91 12.30
C SER A 121 2.36 -3.00 13.49
N ALA A 122 2.22 -1.92 14.27
CA ALA A 122 1.27 -1.87 15.38
C ALA A 122 -0.14 -1.49 14.88
N CYS A 123 -0.22 -0.86 13.71
CA CYS A 123 -1.46 -0.40 13.08
C CYS A 123 -2.24 0.57 13.99
N ASP A 124 -1.51 1.38 14.76
CA ASP A 124 -2.08 2.38 15.68
C ASP A 124 -2.00 3.82 15.11
N ASN A 125 -1.56 3.94 13.85
CA ASN A 125 -1.31 5.20 13.16
C ASN A 125 -2.37 5.56 12.09
N VAL A 126 -3.61 5.07 12.23
CA VAL A 126 -4.74 5.49 11.38
C VAL A 126 -5.08 6.96 11.63
N VAL A 127 -5.14 7.77 10.57
CA VAL A 127 -5.40 9.21 10.63
C VAL A 127 -6.79 9.51 10.09
N VAL A 128 -7.61 10.21 10.87
CA VAL A 128 -8.93 10.69 10.43
C VAL A 128 -8.78 11.55 9.17
N GLY A 129 -9.53 11.21 8.12
CA GLY A 129 -9.47 11.86 6.82
C GLY A 129 -8.42 11.29 5.86
N GLY A 130 -7.59 10.33 6.30
CA GLY A 130 -6.70 9.56 5.42
C GLY A 130 -7.49 8.55 4.57
N GLN A 131 -6.96 8.23 3.39
CA GLN A 131 -7.46 7.18 2.51
C GLN A 131 -6.66 5.89 2.73
N TYR A 132 -7.38 4.78 2.82
CA TYR A 132 -6.81 3.46 3.06
C TYR A 132 -7.38 2.46 2.08
N CYS A 133 -6.52 1.69 1.44
CA CYS A 133 -6.93 0.62 0.56
C CYS A 133 -7.48 -0.53 1.38
N VAL A 134 -8.66 -1.01 1.05
CA VAL A 134 -9.31 -2.11 1.76
C VAL A 134 -9.59 -3.31 0.86
N SER A 135 -9.37 -3.17 -0.45
CA SER A 135 -9.47 -4.26 -1.41
C SER A 135 -8.67 -3.96 -2.68
N THR A 136 -8.18 -5.03 -3.29
CA THR A 136 -7.56 -5.08 -4.62
C THR A 136 -8.43 -5.85 -5.62
N ASP A 137 -9.62 -6.29 -5.19
CA ASP A 137 -10.58 -6.98 -6.03
C ASP A 137 -11.56 -5.97 -6.60
N GLU A 138 -11.88 -6.09 -7.89
CA GLU A 138 -12.96 -5.31 -8.51
C GLU A 138 -14.31 -5.57 -7.81
N CYS A 139 -14.48 -6.79 -7.27
CA CYS A 139 -15.65 -7.22 -6.52
C CYS A 139 -15.44 -7.17 -5.00
N PHE A 140 -15.04 -6.00 -4.51
CA PHE A 140 -14.88 -5.72 -3.09
C PHE A 140 -16.20 -5.83 -2.30
N TYR A 141 -16.08 -6.02 -0.99
CA TYR A 141 -17.25 -6.13 -0.10
C TYR A 141 -18.12 -4.87 -0.13
N GLY A 142 -19.43 -5.03 -0.32
CA GLY A 142 -20.36 -3.90 -0.44
C GLY A 142 -20.43 -3.30 -1.85
N ASN A 143 -19.71 -3.84 -2.84
CA ASN A 143 -19.94 -3.54 -4.24
C ASN A 143 -21.34 -4.05 -4.65
N ASN A 144 -22.15 -3.16 -5.24
CA ASN A 144 -23.51 -3.47 -5.72
C ASN A 144 -23.55 -3.71 -7.24
N ASP A 145 -22.39 -3.84 -7.89
CA ASP A 145 -22.31 -4.22 -9.29
C ASP A 145 -22.95 -5.61 -9.48
N PRO A 146 -23.93 -5.77 -10.40
CA PRO A 146 -24.52 -7.07 -10.73
C PRO A 146 -23.50 -8.13 -11.16
N CYS A 147 -22.31 -7.72 -11.62
CA CYS A 147 -21.21 -8.61 -11.96
C CYS A 147 -20.43 -9.15 -10.78
N CYS A 148 -20.60 -8.55 -9.60
CA CYS A 148 -19.92 -8.94 -8.38
C CYS A 148 -20.77 -9.84 -7.49
N THR A 149 -21.40 -10.84 -8.12
CA THR A 149 -22.09 -11.93 -7.41
C THR A 149 -21.21 -13.19 -7.41
N PRO A 150 -21.31 -14.06 -6.38
CA PRO A 150 -20.51 -15.28 -6.30
C PRO A 150 -20.63 -16.23 -7.50
N GLU A 151 -21.71 -16.11 -8.28
CA GLU A 151 -21.98 -16.95 -9.45
C GLU A 151 -21.52 -16.33 -10.78
N GLY A 152 -21.05 -15.07 -10.77
CA GLY A 152 -20.81 -14.29 -11.98
C GLY A 152 -22.14 -13.97 -12.67
N GLY A 153 -22.56 -12.71 -12.64
CA GLY A 153 -23.83 -12.31 -13.25
C GLY A 153 -23.89 -12.69 -14.74
N PRO A 154 -25.05 -13.11 -15.28
CA PRO A 154 -25.18 -13.57 -16.67
C PRO A 154 -24.94 -12.49 -17.74
N GLU A 155 -24.64 -11.25 -17.34
CA GLU A 155 -24.47 -10.07 -18.22
C GLU A 155 -23.08 -9.42 -18.11
N CYS A 156 -22.09 -10.15 -17.59
CA CYS A 156 -20.73 -9.64 -17.46
C CYS A 156 -19.92 -9.97 -18.72
N PRO A 157 -19.28 -8.97 -19.36
CA PRO A 157 -18.56 -9.13 -20.63
C PRO A 157 -17.34 -10.06 -20.53
#